data_AF-A0A8I0TTM0-F1
#
_entry.id   AF-A0A8I0TTM0-F1
#
_cell.length_a   1.000
_cell.length_b   1.000
_cell.length_c   1.000
_cell.angle_alpha   90.00
_cell.angle_beta   90.00
_cell.angle_gamma   90.00
#
_symmetry.space_group_name_H-M   'P 1'
#
loop_
_entity.id
_entity.type
_entity.pdbx_description
1 polymer ?
#
loop_
_entity_poly.entity_id
_entity_poly.type
_entity_poly.pdbx_seq_one_letter_code
_entity_poly.pdbx_strand_id
1 'polypeptide(L)'
;MPDVTRPPYVPGDTLTPQRDITHQHFRPGDRVVVLKGVSGDRLWGDEFKVVTPSWHTPTDEDGWRLYDPHGGQRSFVTAHPRYLVHLGRTCPDCMIYQRALGDFLLPQFGGQRQITDCGWYTFTRLNQLMHINDARGGR
;
A
#
# COMPACT_ATOMS: atom_id res chain seq x y z
N MET A 1 -15.29 -5.68 -12.43
CA MET A 1 -14.64 -5.14 -11.23
C MET A 1 -15.18 -5.92 -10.04
N PRO A 2 -14.36 -6.41 -9.11
CA PRO A 2 -14.87 -7.08 -7.93
C PRO A 2 -15.73 -6.11 -7.11
N ASP A 3 -16.73 -6.63 -6.43
CA ASP A 3 -17.58 -5.85 -5.52
C ASP A 3 -16.74 -5.49 -4.29
N VAL A 4 -16.37 -4.21 -4.17
CA VAL A 4 -15.55 -3.68 -3.09
C VAL A 4 -16.47 -3.03 -2.07
N THR A 5 -16.59 -3.63 -0.90
CA THR A 5 -17.36 -3.05 0.20
C THR A 5 -16.44 -2.35 1.18
N ARG A 6 -16.77 -1.09 1.49
CA ARG A 6 -16.12 -0.33 2.54
C ARG A 6 -16.93 -0.53 3.83
N PRO A 7 -16.36 -1.14 4.89
CA PRO A 7 -17.09 -1.34 6.12
C PRO A 7 -17.38 0.00 6.80
N PRO A 8 -18.50 0.12 7.55
CA PRO A 8 -18.89 1.34 8.26
C PRO A 8 -17.90 1.73 9.36
N TYR A 9 -17.12 0.76 9.86
CA TYR A 9 -15.97 0.98 10.72
C TYR A 9 -14.74 0.36 10.06
N VAL A 10 -13.76 1.19 9.76
CA VAL A 10 -12.44 0.75 9.30
C VAL A 10 -11.47 0.91 10.48
N PRO A 11 -10.76 -0.15 10.90
CA PRO A 11 -9.66 0.01 11.84
C PRO A 11 -8.61 0.96 11.25
N GLY A 12 -8.16 1.91 12.07
CA GLY A 12 -7.04 2.76 11.68
C GLY A 12 -5.78 1.91 11.47
N ASP A 13 -5.04 2.18 10.41
CA ASP A 13 -3.74 1.55 10.19
C ASP A 13 -2.72 2.13 11.18
N THR A 14 -2.30 1.31 12.14
CA THR A 14 -1.25 1.64 13.10
C THR A 14 0.12 1.10 12.69
N LEU A 15 0.18 0.20 11.71
CA LEU A 15 1.38 -0.53 11.33
C LEU A 15 2.16 0.17 10.22
N THR A 16 1.50 0.57 9.13
CA THR A 16 2.15 1.24 8.01
C THR A 16 2.80 2.58 8.39
N PRO A 17 2.17 3.44 9.22
CA PRO A 17 2.81 4.69 9.64
C PRO A 17 4.06 4.50 10.49
N GLN A 18 4.16 3.39 11.22
CA GLN A 18 5.32 3.08 12.09
C GLN A 18 6.43 2.34 11.33
N ARG A 19 6.20 2.02 10.05
CA ARG A 19 7.09 1.19 9.27
C ARG A 19 8.28 2.02 8.78
N ASP A 20 9.45 1.75 9.35
CA ASP A 20 10.71 2.34 8.93
C ASP A 20 11.34 1.51 7.79
N ILE A 21 11.26 2.03 6.57
CA ILE A 21 11.82 1.40 5.37
C ILE A 21 12.59 2.45 4.59
N THR A 22 13.87 2.20 4.40
CA THR A 22 14.73 3.09 3.62
C THR A 22 14.37 3.04 2.13
N HIS A 23 14.64 4.13 1.41
CA HIS A 23 14.44 4.19 -0.04
C HIS A 23 15.14 3.05 -0.79
N GLN A 24 16.37 2.71 -0.36
CA GLN A 24 17.24 1.68 -0.95
C GLN A 24 16.72 0.24 -0.80
N HIS A 25 15.67 0.03 0.01
CA HIS A 25 15.04 -1.27 0.18
C HIS A 25 14.46 -1.81 -1.14
N PHE A 26 14.05 -0.92 -2.05
CA PHE A 26 13.53 -1.26 -3.37
C PHE A 26 14.51 -0.89 -4.48
N ARG A 27 14.33 -1.54 -5.63
CA ARG A 27 15.11 -1.28 -6.84
C ARG A 27 14.19 -1.19 -8.06
N PRO A 28 14.58 -0.42 -9.09
CA PRO A 28 13.92 -0.48 -10.39
C PRO A 28 13.75 -1.93 -10.88
N GLY A 29 12.53 -2.27 -11.31
CA GLY A 29 12.17 -3.62 -11.74
C GLY A 29 11.51 -4.48 -10.66
N ASP A 30 11.63 -4.14 -9.37
CA ASP A 30 10.92 -4.87 -8.30
C ASP A 30 9.40 -4.82 -8.53
N ARG A 31 8.73 -5.95 -8.32
CA ARG A 31 7.27 -6.01 -8.18
C ARG A 31 6.92 -5.78 -6.73
N VAL A 32 5.97 -4.89 -6.49
CA VAL A 32 5.53 -4.51 -5.15
C VAL A 32 4.01 -4.51 -5.08
N VAL A 33 3.48 -4.67 -3.87
CA VAL A 33 2.07 -4.53 -3.56
C VAL A 33 1.89 -3.47 -2.49
N VAL A 34 0.86 -2.64 -2.63
CA VAL A 34 0.35 -1.79 -1.57
C VAL A 34 -0.84 -2.50 -0.94
N LEU A 35 -0.69 -2.96 0.29
CA LEU A 35 -1.74 -3.69 1.01
C LEU A 35 -2.80 -2.71 1.51
N LYS A 36 -4.06 -2.99 1.20
CA LYS A 36 -5.21 -2.10 1.44
C LYS A 36 -6.31 -2.73 2.30
N GLY A 37 -6.30 -4.06 2.43
CA GLY A 37 -7.32 -4.75 3.20
C GLY A 37 -7.27 -6.25 3.02
N VAL A 38 -8.43 -6.89 2.91
CA VAL A 38 -8.59 -8.35 2.93
C VAL A 38 -9.50 -8.82 1.79
N SER A 39 -9.21 -10.00 1.24
CA SER A 39 -10.10 -10.74 0.35
C SER A 39 -10.13 -12.20 0.78
N GLY A 40 -11.29 -12.68 1.26
CA GLY A 40 -11.38 -14.00 1.90
C GLY A 40 -10.48 -14.08 3.12
N ASP A 41 -9.52 -15.02 3.10
CA ASP A 41 -8.57 -15.25 4.19
C ASP A 41 -7.16 -14.75 3.89
N ARG A 42 -7.04 -13.79 2.96
CA ARG A 42 -5.73 -13.27 2.51
C ARG A 42 -5.74 -11.76 2.48
N LEU A 43 -4.57 -11.18 2.72
CA LEU A 43 -4.34 -9.76 2.51
C LEU A 43 -4.54 -9.42 1.02
N TRP A 44 -5.14 -8.27 0.79
CA TRP A 44 -5.46 -7.75 -0.53
C TRP A 44 -4.85 -6.35 -0.72
N GLY A 45 -4.49 -6.04 -1.95
CA GLY A 45 -3.84 -4.80 -2.30
C GLY A 45 -3.61 -4.66 -3.80
N ASP A 46 -3.11 -3.49 -4.20
CA ASP A 46 -2.81 -3.18 -5.59
C ASP A 46 -1.35 -3.46 -5.91
N GLU A 47 -1.12 -4.09 -7.06
CA GLU A 47 0.20 -4.42 -7.53
C GLU A 47 0.79 -3.32 -8.41
N PHE A 48 2.08 -3.06 -8.23
CA PHE A 48 2.85 -2.13 -9.04
C PHE A 48 4.24 -2.67 -9.37
N LYS A 49 4.86 -2.07 -10.39
CA LYS A 49 6.28 -2.25 -10.70
C LYS A 49 7.06 -0.98 -10.35
N VAL A 50 8.16 -1.12 -9.64
CA VAL A 50 9.08 -0.01 -9.35
C VAL A 50 9.81 0.40 -10.62
N VAL A 51 9.77 1.69 -10.97
CA VAL A 51 10.32 2.21 -12.23
C VAL A 51 11.60 3.01 -11.98
N THR A 52 11.53 4.05 -11.15
CA THR A 52 12.66 4.97 -10.92
C THR A 52 12.46 5.71 -9.60
N PRO A 53 13.54 6.17 -8.93
CA PRO A 53 13.42 7.09 -7.81
C PRO A 53 12.59 8.33 -8.18
N SER A 54 11.88 8.88 -7.21
CA SER A 54 11.04 10.08 -7.34
C SER A 54 10.99 10.81 -6.00
N TRP A 55 10.47 12.04 -5.98
CA TRP A 55 10.09 12.71 -4.74
C TRP A 55 8.63 12.39 -4.35
N HIS A 56 8.36 12.13 -3.08
CA HIS A 56 7.01 11.93 -2.56
C HIS A 56 6.57 13.13 -1.70
N THR A 57 5.84 14.05 -2.33
CA THR A 57 5.44 15.34 -1.76
C THR A 57 4.60 15.23 -0.48
N PRO A 58 3.64 14.29 -0.33
CA PRO A 58 2.85 14.19 0.91
C PRO A 58 3.66 13.90 2.17
N THR A 59 4.80 13.22 2.05
CA THR A 59 5.66 12.89 3.19
C THR A 59 6.94 13.71 3.20
N ASP A 60 7.16 14.53 2.17
CA ASP A 60 8.40 15.30 1.94
C ASP A 60 9.67 14.42 2.02
N GLU A 61 9.57 13.20 1.47
CA GLU A 61 10.62 12.17 1.54
C GLU A 61 10.84 11.53 0.16
N ASP A 62 11.94 10.77 0.04
CA ASP A 62 12.24 10.00 -1.15
C ASP A 62 11.16 8.94 -1.43
N GLY A 63 10.65 8.96 -2.66
CA GLY A 63 9.60 8.10 -3.17
C GLY A 63 10.05 7.20 -4.32
N TRP A 64 9.13 6.37 -4.76
CA TRP A 64 9.28 5.57 -5.97
C TRP A 64 8.20 5.93 -6.98
N ARG A 65 8.62 6.15 -8.23
CA ARG A 65 7.70 6.13 -9.36
C ARG A 65 7.36 4.68 -9.65
N LEU A 66 6.07 4.39 -9.68
CA LEU A 66 5.51 3.07 -9.84
C LEU A 66 4.68 3.00 -11.11
N TYR A 67 4.75 1.86 -11.80
CA TYR A 67 3.89 1.53 -12.90
C TYR A 67 2.74 0.63 -12.42
N ASP A 68 1.51 1.08 -12.66
CA ASP A 68 0.28 0.34 -12.42
C ASP A 68 -0.12 -0.42 -13.71
N PRO A 69 -0.04 -1.76 -13.74
CA PRO A 69 -0.43 -2.56 -14.91
C PRO A 69 -1.93 -2.48 -15.21
N HIS A 70 -2.76 -2.01 -14.26
CA HIS A 70 -4.20 -1.87 -14.38
C HIS A 70 -4.66 -0.41 -14.49
N GLY A 71 -3.74 0.57 -14.45
CA GLY A 71 -4.03 1.99 -14.31
C GLY A 71 -4.65 2.69 -15.53
N GLY A 72 -4.87 1.97 -16.65
CA GLY A 72 -5.48 2.53 -17.86
C GLY A 72 -4.78 3.79 -18.35
N GLN A 73 -5.50 4.93 -18.41
CA GLN A 73 -4.94 6.23 -18.83
C GLN A 73 -3.93 6.84 -17.84
N ARG A 74 -3.86 6.36 -16.59
CA ARG A 74 -2.93 6.83 -15.55
C ARG A 74 -2.12 5.67 -14.99
N SER A 75 -1.23 5.13 -15.81
CA SER A 75 -0.44 3.95 -15.46
C SER A 75 0.78 4.25 -14.58
N PHE A 76 1.02 5.51 -14.18
CA PHE A 76 2.17 5.86 -13.35
C PHE A 76 1.78 6.68 -12.13
N VAL A 77 2.08 6.13 -10.95
CA VAL A 77 1.84 6.75 -9.64
C VAL A 77 3.16 6.96 -8.92
N THR A 78 3.18 7.80 -7.90
CA THR A 78 4.33 7.92 -6.99
C THR A 78 3.93 7.51 -5.59
N ALA A 79 4.74 6.75 -4.88
CA ALA A 79 4.43 6.29 -3.53
C ALA A 79 5.67 6.31 -2.63
N HIS A 80 5.46 6.46 -1.33
CA HIS A 80 6.51 6.34 -0.32
C HIS A 80 6.94 4.87 -0.12
N PRO A 81 8.24 4.56 0.08
CA PRO A 81 8.75 3.20 0.31
C PRO A 81 8.01 2.44 1.42
N ARG A 82 7.60 3.13 2.49
CA ARG A 82 6.88 2.53 3.62
C ARG A 82 5.57 1.82 3.23
N TYR A 83 4.92 2.25 2.15
CA TYR A 83 3.66 1.65 1.67
C TYR A 83 3.88 0.39 0.83
N LEU A 84 5.12 0.14 0.41
CA LEU A 84 5.44 -0.87 -0.59
C LEU A 84 5.87 -2.16 0.06
N VAL A 85 5.42 -3.29 -0.49
CA VAL A 85 5.80 -4.61 -0.01
C VAL A 85 6.25 -5.43 -1.19
N HIS A 86 7.41 -6.09 -1.12
CA HIS A 86 7.88 -6.93 -2.22
C HIS A 86 6.89 -8.05 -2.55
N LEU A 87 6.66 -8.26 -3.85
CA LEU A 87 5.88 -9.37 -4.39
C LEU A 87 6.81 -10.34 -5.12
N GLY A 88 6.74 -11.62 -4.79
CA GLY A 88 7.48 -12.68 -5.50
C GLY A 88 8.95 -12.85 -5.08
N ARG A 89 9.39 -12.23 -3.98
CA ARG A 89 10.71 -12.48 -3.36
C ARG A 89 10.61 -12.59 -1.85
N THR A 90 11.50 -13.38 -1.26
CA THR A 90 11.64 -13.51 0.19
C THR A 90 12.38 -12.28 0.73
N CYS A 91 11.65 -11.38 1.38
CA CYS A 91 12.20 -10.20 2.04
C CYS A 91 11.75 -10.21 3.52
N PRO A 92 12.68 -10.33 4.49
CA PRO A 92 12.34 -10.42 5.91
C PRO A 92 11.45 -9.28 6.39
N ASP A 93 11.80 -8.02 6.09
CA ASP A 93 11.04 -6.85 6.55
C ASP A 93 9.62 -6.81 5.96
N CYS A 94 9.48 -7.19 4.68
CA CYS A 94 8.18 -7.28 4.03
C CYS A 94 7.33 -8.42 4.59
N MET A 95 7.92 -9.58 4.89
CA MET A 95 7.21 -10.72 5.47
C MET A 95 6.76 -10.47 6.91
N ILE A 96 7.60 -9.83 7.73
CA ILE A 96 7.25 -9.44 9.10
C ILE A 96 6.06 -8.47 9.07
N TYR A 97 6.11 -7.47 8.19
CA TYR A 97 5.01 -6.53 8.02
C TYR A 97 3.72 -7.22 7.51
N GLN A 98 3.81 -8.08 6.49
CA GLN A 98 2.66 -8.86 6.02
C GLN A 98 2.06 -9.74 7.12
N ARG A 99 2.91 -10.37 7.94
CA ARG A 99 2.45 -11.19 9.06
C ARG A 99 1.72 -10.35 10.10
N ALA A 100 2.32 -9.25 10.55
CA ALA A 100 1.71 -8.34 11.52
C ALA A 100 0.39 -7.75 11.00
N LEU A 101 0.34 -7.36 9.73
CA LEU A 101 -0.88 -6.84 9.11
C LEU A 101 -1.96 -7.91 8.97
N GLY A 102 -1.58 -9.15 8.66
CA GLY A 102 -2.48 -10.30 8.62
C GLY A 102 -3.06 -10.62 10.00
N ASP A 103 -2.22 -10.67 11.03
CA ASP A 103 -2.64 -10.90 12.41
C ASP A 103 -3.55 -9.76 12.92
N PHE A 104 -3.42 -8.55 12.38
CA PHE A 104 -4.31 -7.43 12.68
C PHE A 104 -5.64 -7.49 11.92
N LEU A 105 -5.62 -7.68 10.60
CA LEU A 105 -6.81 -7.53 9.74
C LEU A 105 -7.65 -8.81 9.63
N LEU A 106 -7.03 -9.98 9.54
CA LEU A 106 -7.75 -11.24 9.27
C LEU A 106 -8.73 -11.62 10.39
N PRO A 107 -8.45 -11.40 11.69
CA PRO A 107 -9.45 -11.64 12.74
C PRO A 107 -10.69 -10.74 12.64
N GLN A 108 -10.57 -9.57 12.02
CA GLN A 108 -11.65 -8.58 11.91
C GLN A 108 -12.50 -8.78 10.64
N PHE A 109 -11.87 -9.17 9.53
CA PHE A 109 -12.49 -9.19 8.21
C PHE A 109 -12.33 -10.50 7.43
N GLY A 110 -11.61 -11.48 7.98
CA GLY A 110 -11.42 -12.79 7.37
C GLY A 110 -12.73 -13.54 7.13
N GLY A 111 -12.73 -14.48 6.18
CA GLY A 111 -13.90 -15.26 5.80
C GLY A 111 -14.97 -14.51 4.99
N GLN A 112 -14.82 -13.20 4.76
CA GLN A 112 -15.74 -12.45 3.91
C GLN A 112 -15.47 -12.76 2.43
N ARG A 113 -16.54 -13.05 1.68
CA ARG A 113 -16.44 -13.38 0.25
C ARG A 113 -16.11 -12.17 -0.63
N GLN A 114 -16.35 -10.97 -0.12
CA GLN A 114 -16.10 -9.71 -0.81
C GLN A 114 -14.72 -9.14 -0.44
N ILE A 115 -14.23 -8.21 -1.26
CA ILE A 115 -13.01 -7.48 -0.94
C ILE A 115 -13.37 -6.38 0.05
N THR A 116 -12.73 -6.43 1.21
CA THR A 116 -12.77 -5.36 2.20
C THR A 116 -11.60 -4.42 1.95
N ASP A 117 -11.87 -3.25 1.36
CA ASP A 117 -10.88 -2.16 1.29
C ASP A 117 -10.99 -1.30 2.55
N CYS A 118 -9.88 -1.19 3.29
CA CYS A 118 -9.83 -0.36 4.49
C CYS A 118 -9.80 1.14 4.16
N GLY A 119 -9.57 1.54 2.91
CA GLY A 119 -9.61 2.96 2.51
C GLY A 119 -8.53 3.79 3.20
N TRP A 120 -7.39 3.18 3.50
CA TRP A 120 -6.22 3.80 4.12
C TRP A 120 -5.42 4.67 3.16
N TYR A 121 -5.64 4.52 1.85
CA TYR A 121 -4.91 5.24 0.83
C TYR A 121 -5.84 6.09 -0.03
N THR A 122 -5.31 7.23 -0.45
CA THR A 122 -5.93 8.12 -1.42
C THR A 122 -4.87 8.61 -2.41
N PHE A 123 -5.30 9.18 -3.53
CA PHE A 123 -4.41 9.81 -4.49
C PHE A 123 -4.50 11.32 -4.41
N THR A 124 -3.34 11.98 -4.47
CA THR A 124 -3.28 13.44 -4.65
C THR A 124 -3.55 13.82 -6.10
N ARG A 125 -3.71 15.14 -6.35
CA ARG A 125 -3.85 15.70 -7.70
C ARG A 125 -2.64 15.41 -8.61
N LEU A 126 -1.46 15.17 -8.02
CA LEU A 126 -0.23 14.85 -8.74
C LEU A 126 -0.05 13.33 -8.96
N ASN A 127 -1.10 12.54 -8.74
CA ASN A 127 -1.09 11.08 -8.83
C ASN A 127 -0.08 10.43 -7.86
N GLN A 128 0.06 11.01 -6.67
CA GLN A 128 0.87 10.43 -5.60
C GLN A 128 -0.05 9.71 -4.61
N LEU A 129 0.26 8.45 -4.35
CA LEU A 129 -0.44 7.59 -3.41
C LEU A 129 -0.06 7.99 -1.99
N MET A 130 -1.03 8.43 -1.22
CA MET A 130 -0.85 8.95 0.13
C MET A 130 -1.65 8.11 1.12
N HIS A 131 -1.04 7.76 2.25
CA HIS A 131 -1.75 7.16 3.37
C HIS A 131 -2.48 8.23 4.19
N ILE A 132 -3.68 7.92 4.70
CA ILE A 132 -4.56 8.89 5.38
C ILE A 132 -3.92 9.53 6.62
N ASN A 133 -2.99 8.85 7.28
CA ASN A 133 -2.27 9.40 8.43
C ASN A 133 -1.22 10.44 8.02
N ASP A 134 -0.65 10.31 6.82
CA ASP A 134 0.29 11.30 6.27
C ASP A 134 -0.43 12.55 5.75
N ALA A 135 -1.70 12.40 5.34
CA ALA A 135 -2.56 13.53 4.99
C ALA A 135 -2.81 14.50 6.16
N ARG A 136 -2.76 14.01 7.41
CA ARG A 136 -3.01 14.80 8.63
C ARG A 136 -1.76 15.45 9.21
N GLY A 137 -0.56 15.06 8.75
CA GLY A 137 0.71 15.66 9.15
C GLY A 137 1.04 16.97 8.42
N GLY A 138 0.33 17.24 7.31
CA GLY A 138 0.33 18.54 6.65
C GLY A 138 -0.53 19.52 7.44
N ARG A 139 0.14 20.40 8.17
CA ARG A 139 -0.41 21.51 8.94
C ARG A 139 -1.42 22.36 8.16
#